data_AF-A0A8T1IDC7-F1
#
_entry.id   AF-A0A8T1IDC7-F1
#
_cell.length_a   1.000
_cell.length_b   1.000
_cell.length_c   1.000
_cell.angle_alpha   90.00
_cell.angle_beta   90.00
_cell.angle_gamma   90.00
#
_symmetry.space_group_name_H-M   'P 1'
#
loop_
_entity.id
_entity.type
_entity.pdbx_description
1 polymer ?
#
loop_
_entity_poly.entity_id
_entity_poly.type
_entity_poly.pdbx_seq_one_letter_code
_entity_poly.pdbx_strand_id
1 'polypeptide(L)' 'MVLLNCAFIREGSVISIIIEEWKTVALLKKAIKEEKPDTIKGEADKLQLSLAKKGGAWL' A
#
# COMPACT_ATOMS: atom_id res chain seq x y z
N MET A 1 3.91 3.50 15.40
CA MET A 1 4.34 2.68 14.23
C MET A 1 3.22 1.72 13.96
N VAL A 2 2.75 1.65 12.72
CA VAL A 2 1.63 0.80 12.32
C VAL A 2 2.05 -0.14 11.21
N LEU A 3 1.52 -1.37 11.26
CA LEU A 3 1.63 -2.33 10.18
C LEU A 3 0.42 -2.18 9.26
N LEU A 4 0.67 -1.86 7.99
CA LEU A 4 -0.37 -1.76 6.97
C LEU A 4 -0.25 -2.94 6.00
N ASN A 5 -1.35 -3.67 5.79
CA ASN A 5 -1.41 -4.66 4.72
C ASN A 5 -2.00 -4.01 3.47
N CYS A 6 -1.29 -4.12 2.36
CA CYS A 6 -1.68 -3.56 1.08
C CYS A 6 -1.90 -4.71 0.11
N ALA A 7 -3.13 -4.85 -0.39
CA ALA A 7 -3.49 -5.85 -1.38
C ALA A 7 -3.51 -5.25 -2.79
N PHE A 8 -2.88 -5.93 -3.74
CA PHE A 8 -2.91 -5.56 -5.15
C PHE A 8 -4.08 -6.25 -5.84
N ILE A 9 -5.08 -5.47 -6.25
CA ILE A 9 -6.33 -5.97 -6.84
C ILE A 9 -6.07 -6.82 -8.10
N ARG A 10 -5.10 -6.43 -8.94
CA ARG A 10 -4.84 -7.12 -10.21
C ARG A 10 -3.93 -8.34 -10.10
N GLU A 11 -3.00 -8.33 -9.14
CA GLU A 11 -1.97 -9.36 -9.03
C GLU A 11 -2.34 -10.43 -8.00
N GLY A 12 -3.29 -10.14 -7.11
CA GLY A 12 -3.68 -11.02 -6.00
C GLY A 12 -2.61 -11.12 -4.90
N SER A 13 -1.57 -10.30 -4.97
CA SER A 13 -0.48 -10.25 -4.01
C SER A 13 -0.81 -9.31 -2.85
N VAL A 14 -0.26 -9.59 -1.67
CA VAL A 14 -0.33 -8.72 -0.49
C VAL A 14 1.09 -8.40 -0.04
N ILE A 15 1.33 -7.16 0.34
CA ILE A 15 2.54 -6.73 1.01
C ILE A 15 2.20 -6.11 2.36
N SER A 16 3.10 -6.24 3.31
CA SER A 16 2.96 -5.63 4.63
C SER A 16 4.06 -4.58 4.79
N ILE A 17 3.67 -3.36 5.15
CA ILE A 17 4.57 -2.22 5.26
C ILE A 17 4.48 -1.66 6.67
N ILE A 18 5.63 -1.44 7.28
CA ILE A 18 5.71 -0.77 8.58
C ILE A 18 5.97 0.71 8.33
N ILE A 19 5.07 1.57 8.80
CA ILE A 19 5.19 3.01 8.66
C ILE A 19 4.88 3.72 9.97
N GLU A 20 5.45 4.92 10.15
CA GLU A 20 5.09 5.78 11.27
C GLU A 20 3.76 6.49 10.99
N GLU A 21 2.93 6.64 12.02
CA GLU A 21 1.54 7.14 11.90
C GLU A 21 1.45 8.57 11.38
N TRP A 22 2.48 9.39 11.60
CA TRP A 22 2.53 10.76 11.13
C TRP A 22 2.93 10.88 9.64
N LYS A 23 3.34 9.78 8.98
CA LYS A 23 3.75 9.85 7.58
C LYS A 23 2.55 10.07 6.67
N THR A 24 2.78 10.87 5.64
CA THR A 24 1.75 11.23 4.66
C THR A 24 1.46 10.08 3.69
N VAL A 25 0.29 10.15 3.05
CA VAL A 25 -0.09 9.20 1.98
C VAL A 25 0.94 9.17 0.84
N ALA A 26 1.60 10.30 0.55
CA ALA A 26 2.66 10.35 -0.47
C ALA A 26 3.87 9.49 -0.09
N LEU A 27 4.25 9.48 1.19
CA LEU A 27 5.34 8.62 1.69
C LEU A 27 4.92 7.15 1.70
N LEU A 28 3.67 6.86 2.04
CA LEU A 28 3.12 5.50 1.93
C LEU A 28 3.17 4.97 0.49
N LYS A 29 2.75 5.78 -0.49
CA LYS A 29 2.82 5.41 -1.91
C LYS A 29 4.25 5.11 -2.38
N LYS A 30 5.24 5.88 -1.90
CA LYS A 30 6.65 5.61 -2.20
C LYS A 30 7.11 4.28 -1.60
N ALA A 31 6.81 4.04 -0.33
CA ALA A 31 7.16 2.79 0.34
C ALA A 31 6.53 1.56 -0.35
N ILE A 32 5.26 1.65 -0.77
CA ILE A 32 4.58 0.59 -1.53
C ILE A 32 5.33 0.28 -2.84
N LYS A 33 5.79 1.31 -3.55
CA LYS A 33 6.55 1.14 -4.79
C LYS A 33 7.95 0.56 -4.56
N GLU A 34 8.64 1.01 -3.51
CA GLU A 34 9.97 0.50 -3.15
C GLU A 34 9.94 -1.00 -2.84
N GLU A 35 8.83 -1.50 -2.28
CA GLU A 35 8.71 -2.90 -1.91
C GLU A 35 8.34 -3.84 -3.07
N LYS A 36 7.77 -3.29 -4.15
CA LYS A 36 7.39 -4.02 -5.37
C LYS A 36 7.72 -3.20 -6.63
N PRO A 37 9.00 -2.89 -6.89
CA PRO A 37 9.40 -2.03 -8.00
C PRO A 37 9.11 -2.65 -9.38
N ASP A 38 9.15 -3.98 -9.48
CA ASP A 38 8.91 -4.70 -10.74
C ASP A 38 7.41 -4.77 -11.11
N THR A 39 6.56 -4.86 -10.09
CA THR A 39 5.09 -4.89 -10.24
C THR A 39 4.55 -3.47 -10.48
N ILE A 40 5.02 -2.48 -9.73
CA ILE A 40 4.54 -1.10 -9.80
C ILE A 40 5.39 -0.30 -10.80
N LYS A 41 4.99 -0.39 -12.07
CA LYS A 41 5.58 0.43 -13.14
C LYS A 41 4.93 1.81 -13.18
N GLY A 42 5.76 2.86 -13.23
CA GLY A 42 5.30 4.25 -13.28
C GLY A 42 5.60 5.06 -12.02
N GLU A 43 4.98 6.23 -11.87
CA GLU A 43 5.23 7.15 -10.76
C GLU A 43 4.42 6.75 -9.52
N ALA A 44 5.04 6.83 -8.33
CA ALA A 44 4.40 6.39 -7.08
C ALA A 44 3.17 7.23 -6.72
N ASP A 45 3.17 8.52 -7.05
CA ASP A 45 2.07 9.46 -6.83
C ASP A 45 0.78 9.07 -7.57
N LYS A 46 0.91 8.41 -8.73
CA LYS A 46 -0.20 7.88 -9.54
C LYS A 46 -0.87 6.64 -8.97
N LEU A 47 -0.31 6.03 -7.92
CA LEU A 47 -0.98 4.95 -7.19
C LEU A 47 -2.30 5.45 -6.59
N GLN A 48 -3.39 4.76 -6.87
CA GLN A 48 -4.67 4.99 -6.21
C GLN A 48 -4.79 4.03 -5.04
N LEU A 49 -4.91 4.58 -3.83
CA LEU A 49 -5.08 3.80 -2.61
C LEU A 49 -6.56 3.85 -2.21
N SER A 50 -7.09 2.72 -1.80
CA SER A 50 -8.47 2.57 -1.31
C SER A 50 -8.45 1.75 -0.05
N LEU A 51 -9.26 2.13 0.94
CA LEU A 51 -9.43 1.35 2.15
C LEU A 51 -10.30 0.12 1.83
N ALA A 52 -9.80 -1.06 2.17
CA ALA A 52 -10.53 -2.31 1.97
C ALA A 52 -11.13 -2.77 3.30
N LYS A 53 -12.45 -2.98 3.32
CA LYS A 53 -13.16 -3.56 4.46
C LYS A 53 -13.91 -4.80 4.00
N LYS A 54 -13.62 -5.96 4.60
CA LYS A 54 -14.26 -7.23 4.27
C LYS A 54 -14.92 -7.82 5.52
N GLY A 55 -16.23 -8.05 5.45
CA GLY A 55 -16.97 -8.69 6.56
C GLY A 55 -16.90 -7.94 7.89
N GLY A 56 -16.75 -6.61 7.86
CA GLY A 56 -16.62 -5.79 9.07
C GLY A 56 -15.17 -5.57 9.53
N ALA A 57 -14.20 -6.34 9.04
CA ALA A 57 -12.79 -6.18 9.34
C ALA A 57 -12.08 -5.33 8.28
N TRP A 58 -11.15 -4.48 8.71
CA TRP A 58 -10.21 -3.80 7.82
C TRP A 58 -9.17 -4.82 7.33
N LEU A 59 -8.89 -4.78 6.03
CA LEU A 59 -7.74 -5.46 5.42
C LEU A 59 -6.51 -4.57 5.56
#